data_AF-A0A2A6C4E8-F1
#
_entry.id   AF-A0A2A6C4E8-F1
#
_cell.length_a   1.000
_cell.length_b   1.000
_cell.length_c   1.000
_cell.angle_alpha   90.00
_cell.angle_beta   90.00
_cell.angle_gamma   90.00
#
_symmetry.space_group_name_H-M   'P 1'
#
loop_
_entity.id
_entity.type
_entity.pdbx_description
1 polymer ?
#
loop_
_entity_poly.entity_id
_entity_poly.type
_entity_poly.pdbx_seq_one_letter_code
_entity_poly.pdbx_strand_id
1 'polypeptide(L)'
;MSWLLLATQFICTGEGLTGALLNVYLFYLVAVSKKSSMSDRVYKAHIFREGTFITAVVGPLAHFLPRPLSMIIIRITMVLATMIWTLIPAMSTLQLITLTRNLHWSAGKRLVISFLFPCVCIAIVATTVEELIPSYEFENIMIRISQEVYDMNGTLITFGSTMRYPELNFDRTLVYFALFYAIVPYSLTYAALGILIYKSVLPLIILSSPFTVFLYGVFTQTDLGLSALWFTSFLWLCPSVQAVVQLRYIIQAAKTRLKETTQITRATTTPRPGRGGRGGNRGQ
;
A
#
# COMPACT_ATOMS: atom_id res chain seq x y z
N MET A 1 12.85 -25.36 0.53
CA MET A 1 12.79 -23.97 0.01
C MET A 1 11.48 -23.66 -0.73
N SER A 2 10.81 -24.64 -1.37
CA SER A 2 9.48 -24.39 -1.99
C SER A 2 8.41 -23.97 -1.00
N TRP A 3 8.41 -24.53 0.20
CA TRP A 3 7.34 -24.29 1.18
C TRP A 3 7.32 -22.87 1.74
N LEU A 4 8.47 -22.27 2.04
CA LEU A 4 8.54 -20.88 2.51
C LEU A 4 8.01 -19.90 1.46
N LEU A 5 8.38 -20.12 0.19
CA LEU A 5 7.95 -19.27 -0.92
C LEU A 5 6.43 -19.39 -1.16
N LEU A 6 5.91 -20.61 -1.04
CA LEU A 6 4.49 -20.91 -1.17
C LEU A 6 3.67 -20.34 0.00
N ALA A 7 4.22 -20.40 1.22
CA ALA A 7 3.63 -19.77 2.41
C ALA A 7 3.59 -18.25 2.27
N THR A 8 4.69 -17.60 1.85
CA THR A 8 4.70 -16.15 1.60
C THR A 8 3.69 -15.76 0.54
N GLN A 9 3.59 -16.50 -0.57
CA GLN A 9 2.58 -16.25 -1.61
C GLN A 9 1.16 -16.37 -1.08
N PHE A 10 0.88 -17.38 -0.25
CA PHE A 10 -0.43 -17.57 0.34
C PHE A 10 -0.79 -16.42 1.29
N ILE A 11 0.14 -16.00 2.15
CA ILE A 11 -0.04 -14.85 3.06
C ILE A 11 -0.33 -13.58 2.27
N CYS A 12 0.50 -13.24 1.28
CA CYS A 12 0.30 -12.05 0.45
C CYS A 12 -1.03 -12.08 -0.32
N THR A 13 -1.43 -13.26 -0.83
CA THR A 13 -2.71 -13.42 -1.54
C THR A 13 -3.89 -13.26 -0.58
N GLY A 14 -3.81 -13.86 0.61
CA GLY A 14 -4.84 -13.76 1.64
C GLY A 14 -5.01 -12.34 2.16
N GLU A 15 -3.91 -11.63 2.41
CA GLU A 15 -3.90 -10.21 2.78
C GLU A 15 -4.55 -9.35 1.69
N GLY A 16 -4.11 -9.51 0.43
CA GLY A 16 -4.66 -8.77 -0.71
C GLY A 16 -6.16 -9.01 -0.92
N LEU A 17 -6.62 -10.26 -0.78
CA LEU A 17 -8.04 -10.61 -0.89
C LEU A 17 -8.86 -10.05 0.28
N THR A 18 -8.36 -10.17 1.51
CA THR A 18 -9.03 -9.63 2.70
C THR A 18 -9.17 -8.12 2.59
N GLY A 19 -8.12 -7.42 2.18
CA GLY A 19 -8.17 -5.98 1.90
C GLY A 19 -9.22 -5.65 0.84
N ALA A 20 -9.23 -6.36 -0.30
CA ALA A 20 -10.22 -6.14 -1.36
C ALA A 20 -11.66 -6.34 -0.87
N LEU A 21 -11.93 -7.40 -0.09
CA LEU A 21 -13.26 -7.68 0.47
C LEU A 21 -13.68 -6.62 1.49
N LEU A 22 -12.77 -6.21 2.39
CA LEU A 22 -13.03 -5.15 3.36
C LEU A 22 -13.38 -3.84 2.65
N ASN A 23 -12.73 -3.55 1.52
CA ASN A 23 -12.99 -2.36 0.71
C ASN A 23 -14.35 -2.41 0.01
N VAL A 24 -14.71 -3.55 -0.58
CA VAL A 24 -16.04 -3.74 -1.16
C VAL A 24 -17.12 -3.60 -0.08
N TYR A 25 -16.88 -4.15 1.11
CA TYR A 25 -17.80 -4.01 2.23
C TYR A 25 -17.91 -2.56 2.71
N LEU A 26 -16.81 -1.84 2.87
CA LEU A 26 -16.81 -0.42 3.21
C LEU A 26 -17.54 0.41 2.15
N PHE A 27 -17.32 0.15 0.87
CA PHE A 27 -18.02 0.81 -0.23
C PHE A 27 -19.53 0.49 -0.24
N TYR A 28 -19.90 -0.76 0.01
CA TYR A 28 -21.29 -1.17 0.18
C TYR A 28 -21.93 -0.43 1.35
N LEU A 29 -21.23 -0.35 2.49
CA LEU A 29 -21.68 0.45 3.63
C LEU A 29 -21.88 1.91 3.20
N VAL A 30 -20.98 2.51 2.41
CA VAL A 30 -21.17 3.90 1.91
C VAL A 30 -22.45 3.99 1.10
N ALA A 31 -22.60 3.10 0.13
CA ALA A 31 -23.69 3.13 -0.84
C ALA A 31 -25.06 2.95 -0.18
N VAL A 32 -25.16 2.06 0.81
CA VAL A 32 -26.40 1.80 1.55
C VAL A 32 -26.68 2.86 2.60
N SER A 33 -25.63 3.40 3.21
CA SER A 33 -25.74 4.30 4.34
C SER A 33 -26.14 5.73 3.93
N LYS A 34 -26.17 6.06 2.62
CA LYS A 34 -26.79 7.28 2.06
C LYS A 34 -28.23 7.58 2.53
N LYS A 35 -28.93 6.60 3.13
CA LYS A 35 -30.26 6.77 3.75
C LYS A 35 -30.24 7.16 5.24
N SER A 36 -29.09 7.15 5.90
CA SER A 36 -28.93 7.43 7.34
C SER A 36 -28.01 8.64 7.54
N SER A 37 -28.50 9.66 8.27
CA SER A 37 -27.72 10.85 8.71
C SER A 37 -26.38 10.50 9.38
N MET A 38 -26.27 9.30 9.96
CA MET A 38 -25.05 8.86 10.64
C MET A 38 -23.92 8.46 9.66
N SER A 39 -24.27 8.13 8.41
CA SER A 39 -23.34 7.71 7.36
C SER A 39 -22.31 8.77 7.01
N ASP A 40 -22.79 9.99 6.74
CA ASP A 40 -21.97 11.12 6.32
C ASP A 40 -20.93 11.49 7.38
N ARG A 41 -21.16 11.08 8.65
CA ARG A 41 -20.25 11.30 9.77
C ARG A 41 -19.13 10.24 9.83
N VAL A 42 -19.34 9.03 9.35
CA VAL A 42 -18.29 7.99 9.38
C VAL A 42 -17.26 8.22 8.26
N TYR A 43 -17.68 8.83 7.14
CA TYR A 43 -16.82 8.97 5.95
C TYR A 43 -15.93 10.22 5.93
N LYS A 44 -16.17 11.21 6.79
CA LYS A 44 -15.31 12.39 6.88
C LYS A 44 -14.09 12.18 7.77
N ALA A 45 -13.63 10.94 7.95
CA ALA A 45 -12.50 10.60 8.82
C ALA A 45 -11.23 11.43 8.51
N HIS A 46 -11.10 11.93 7.28
CA HIS A 46 -10.08 12.89 6.86
C HIS A 46 -10.74 14.20 6.42
N ILE A 47 -10.46 15.28 7.14
CA ILE A 47 -10.99 16.62 6.89
C ILE A 47 -9.83 17.48 6.40
N PHE A 48 -10.01 18.13 5.26
CA PHE A 48 -9.12 19.21 4.81
C PHE A 48 -9.92 20.50 4.85
N ARG A 49 -9.72 21.32 5.89
CA ARG A 49 -10.47 22.57 6.08
C ARG A 49 -9.56 23.64 6.65
N GLU A 50 -9.67 24.86 6.14
CA GLU A 50 -8.85 26.01 6.56
C GLU A 50 -7.32 25.74 6.48
N GLY A 51 -6.87 25.05 5.43
CA GLY A 51 -5.45 24.68 5.29
C GLY A 51 -4.97 23.68 6.35
N THR A 52 -5.89 22.98 7.02
CA THR A 52 -5.58 22.00 8.07
C THR A 52 -6.08 20.63 7.65
N PHE A 53 -5.22 19.63 7.76
CA PHE A 53 -5.56 18.22 7.61
C PHE A 53 -5.85 17.63 8.98
N ILE A 54 -7.05 17.08 9.16
CA ILE A 54 -7.51 16.50 10.43
C ILE A 54 -7.98 15.08 10.20
N THR A 55 -7.43 14.16 10.97
CA THR A 55 -7.98 12.83 11.19
C THR A 55 -8.72 12.82 12.52
N ALA A 56 -10.05 12.79 12.45
CA ALA A 56 -10.89 12.73 13.63
C ALA A 56 -11.29 11.28 13.92
N VAL A 57 -11.02 10.83 15.14
CA VAL A 57 -11.46 9.52 15.62
C VAL A 57 -12.79 9.71 16.36
N VAL A 58 -13.87 9.35 15.69
CA VAL A 58 -15.22 9.35 16.24
C VAL A 58 -15.59 7.93 16.65
N GLY A 59 -15.88 7.69 17.93
CA GLY A 59 -16.34 6.38 18.37
C GLY A 59 -16.47 6.23 19.88
N PRO A 60 -17.19 5.19 20.35
CA PRO A 60 -17.40 4.95 21.78
C PRO A 60 -16.07 4.74 22.51
N LEU A 61 -15.06 4.17 21.83
CA LEU A 61 -13.72 3.98 22.37
C LEU A 61 -13.01 5.30 22.72
N ALA A 62 -13.33 6.41 22.06
CA ALA A 62 -12.70 7.70 22.34
C ALA A 62 -12.92 8.17 23.79
N HIS A 63 -14.02 7.78 24.42
CA HIS A 63 -14.31 8.10 25.82
C HIS A 63 -13.55 7.23 26.82
N PHE A 64 -13.22 5.99 26.43
CA PHE A 64 -12.63 5.00 27.34
C PHE A 64 -11.11 4.92 27.23
N LEU A 65 -10.53 5.45 26.15
CA LEU A 65 -9.12 5.27 25.87
C LEU A 65 -8.30 6.44 26.45
N PRO A 66 -7.36 6.18 27.39
CA PRO A 66 -6.47 7.22 27.89
C PRO A 66 -5.68 7.86 26.75
N ARG A 67 -5.39 9.15 26.87
CA ARG A 67 -4.69 9.91 25.82
C ARG A 67 -3.35 9.27 25.39
N PRO A 68 -2.46 8.80 26.29
CA PRO A 68 -1.21 8.16 25.88
C PRO A 68 -1.43 6.89 25.05
N LEU A 69 -2.43 6.08 25.43
CA LEU A 69 -2.78 4.87 24.68
C LEU A 69 -3.36 5.22 23.31
N SER A 70 -4.21 6.24 23.23
CA SER A 70 -4.76 6.76 21.97
C SER A 70 -3.65 7.22 21.02
N MET A 71 -2.64 7.91 21.53
CA MET A 71 -1.47 8.31 20.73
C MET A 71 -0.68 7.10 20.21
N ILE A 72 -0.48 6.06 21.02
CA ILE A 72 0.21 4.85 20.59
C ILE A 72 -0.60 4.14 19.50
N ILE A 73 -1.91 3.98 19.70
CA ILE A 73 -2.79 3.31 18.74
C ILE A 73 -2.82 4.08 17.42
N ILE A 74 -2.96 5.40 17.43
CA ILE A 74 -2.97 6.17 16.19
C ILE A 74 -1.61 6.11 15.49
N ARG A 75 -0.49 6.13 16.24
CA ARG A 75 0.85 6.03 15.65
C ARG A 75 0.99 4.72 14.88
N ILE A 76 0.64 3.62 15.53
CA ILE A 76 0.64 2.29 14.92
C ILE A 76 -0.30 2.27 13.71
N THR A 77 -1.51 2.79 13.85
CA THR A 77 -2.52 2.80 12.79
C THR A 77 -2.08 3.59 11.58
N MET A 78 -1.48 4.77 11.76
CA MET A 78 -0.97 5.62 10.67
C MET A 78 0.21 4.96 9.97
N VAL A 79 1.15 4.38 10.73
CA VAL A 79 2.24 3.60 10.13
C VAL A 79 1.66 2.47 9.28
N LEU A 80 0.79 1.63 9.85
CA LEU A 80 0.16 0.50 9.16
C LEU A 80 -0.64 0.96 7.92
N ALA A 81 -1.41 2.04 8.04
CA ALA A 81 -2.12 2.63 6.92
C ALA A 81 -1.13 3.02 5.80
N THR A 82 -0.05 3.70 6.13
CA THR A 82 1.01 4.04 5.16
C THR A 82 1.64 2.81 4.54
N MET A 83 1.81 1.72 5.29
CA MET A 83 2.33 0.48 4.75
C MET A 83 1.40 -0.09 3.67
N ILE A 84 0.08 0.00 3.88
CA ILE A 84 -0.90 -0.35 2.86
C ILE A 84 -0.71 0.51 1.60
N TRP A 85 -0.47 1.82 1.76
CA TRP A 85 -0.34 2.79 0.67
C TRP A 85 0.97 2.69 -0.13
N THR A 86 2.08 2.50 0.57
CA THR A 86 3.44 2.71 0.02
C THR A 86 4.17 1.39 -0.19
N LEU A 87 3.90 0.40 0.66
CA LEU A 87 4.69 -0.82 0.69
C LEU A 87 4.07 -1.97 -0.05
N ILE A 88 2.75 -2.18 0.00
CA ILE A 88 2.12 -3.29 -0.72
C ILE A 88 2.56 -3.28 -2.20
N PRO A 89 2.39 -2.20 -2.98
CA PRO A 89 2.79 -2.16 -4.40
C PRO A 89 4.27 -2.50 -4.67
N ALA A 90 5.16 -1.88 -3.87
CA ALA A 90 6.60 -1.97 -4.01
C ALA A 90 7.07 -3.37 -3.64
N MET A 91 6.54 -3.89 -2.54
CA MET A 91 6.92 -5.16 -1.95
C MET A 91 6.49 -6.34 -2.77
N SER A 92 5.23 -6.33 -3.20
CA SER A 92 4.75 -7.43 -4.02
C SER A 92 5.53 -7.50 -5.34
N THR A 93 6.06 -6.36 -5.84
CA THR A 93 6.91 -6.33 -7.04
C THR A 93 8.37 -6.71 -6.78
N LEU A 94 9.00 -6.17 -5.71
CA LEU A 94 10.38 -6.51 -5.34
C LEU A 94 10.49 -7.99 -4.95
N GLN A 95 9.55 -8.50 -4.16
CA GLN A 95 9.48 -9.92 -3.80
C GLN A 95 9.26 -10.77 -5.05
N LEU A 96 8.33 -10.40 -5.92
CA LEU A 96 8.08 -11.16 -7.15
C LEU A 96 9.35 -11.23 -8.01
N ILE A 97 10.08 -10.13 -8.19
CA ILE A 97 11.26 -10.10 -9.05
C ILE A 97 12.45 -10.82 -8.42
N THR A 98 12.68 -10.62 -7.11
CA THR A 98 13.78 -11.29 -6.41
C THR A 98 13.55 -12.81 -6.34
N LEU A 99 12.29 -13.24 -6.30
CA LEU A 99 11.90 -14.65 -6.30
C LEU A 99 11.82 -15.29 -7.69
N THR A 100 11.56 -14.52 -8.75
CA THR A 100 11.43 -15.06 -10.13
C THR A 100 12.73 -15.00 -10.94
N ARG A 101 13.64 -14.05 -10.66
CA ARG A 101 14.85 -13.90 -11.46
C ARG A 101 15.92 -14.89 -10.97
N ASN A 102 16.49 -15.63 -11.92
CA ASN A 102 17.47 -16.68 -11.66
C ASN A 102 18.88 -16.08 -11.42
N LEU A 103 19.01 -15.22 -10.40
CA LEU A 103 20.30 -14.67 -9.98
C LEU A 103 21.07 -15.68 -9.13
N HIS A 104 22.40 -15.69 -9.20
CA HIS A 104 23.26 -16.55 -8.36
C HIS A 104 23.22 -16.22 -6.84
N TRP A 105 22.26 -15.42 -6.38
CA TRP A 105 22.13 -15.04 -4.98
C TRP A 105 21.47 -16.14 -4.16
N SER A 106 21.98 -16.35 -2.95
CA SER A 106 21.36 -17.25 -1.97
C SER A 106 20.00 -16.73 -1.52
N ALA A 107 19.13 -17.64 -1.07
CA ALA A 107 17.76 -17.33 -0.65
C ALA A 107 17.67 -16.28 0.45
N GLY A 108 18.58 -16.34 1.44
CA GLY A 108 18.62 -15.36 2.54
C GLY A 108 18.93 -13.95 2.05
N LYS A 109 19.91 -13.79 1.15
CA LYS A 109 20.25 -12.47 0.56
C LYS A 109 19.06 -11.89 -0.22
N ARG A 110 18.37 -12.74 -0.97
CA ARG A 110 17.14 -12.37 -1.70
C ARG A 110 16.05 -11.87 -0.75
N LEU A 111 15.84 -12.58 0.36
CA LEU A 111 14.86 -12.19 1.36
C LEU A 111 15.23 -10.85 2.02
N VAL A 112 16.46 -10.71 2.52
CA VAL A 112 16.93 -9.46 3.15
C VAL A 112 16.78 -8.26 2.22
N ILE A 113 17.20 -8.37 0.96
CA ILE A 113 17.10 -7.27 0.00
C ILE A 113 15.64 -6.95 -0.32
N SER A 114 14.75 -7.95 -0.35
CA SER A 114 13.32 -7.73 -0.57
C SER A 114 12.67 -6.93 0.56
N PHE A 115 13.13 -7.11 1.81
CA PHE A 115 12.56 -6.44 2.99
C PHE A 115 13.29 -5.16 3.41
N LEU A 116 14.51 -4.91 2.93
CA LEU A 116 15.29 -3.75 3.34
C LEU A 116 14.58 -2.42 3.03
N PHE A 117 14.07 -2.27 1.80
CA PHE A 117 13.38 -1.06 1.37
C PHE A 117 12.10 -0.76 2.20
N PRO A 118 11.23 -1.74 2.48
CA PRO A 118 10.16 -1.65 3.49
C PRO A 118 10.58 -1.12 4.82
N CYS A 119 11.64 -1.70 5.39
CA CYS A 119 12.09 -1.32 6.72
C CYS A 119 12.53 0.15 6.74
N VAL A 120 13.18 0.62 5.66
CA VAL A 120 13.55 2.03 5.52
C VAL A 120 12.30 2.92 5.42
N CYS A 121 11.31 2.56 4.62
CA CYS A 121 10.07 3.34 4.54
C CYS A 121 9.28 3.32 5.85
N ILE A 122 9.19 2.17 6.54
CA ILE A 122 8.61 2.05 7.89
C ILE A 122 9.30 3.02 8.84
N ALA A 123 10.63 3.06 8.82
CA ALA A 123 11.39 3.95 9.69
C ALA A 123 11.10 5.43 9.38
N ILE A 124 11.07 5.83 8.11
CA ILE A 124 10.74 7.20 7.68
C ILE A 124 9.32 7.58 8.11
N VAL A 125 8.35 6.68 7.90
CA VAL A 125 6.96 6.91 8.26
C VAL A 125 6.80 6.98 9.78
N ALA A 126 7.44 6.07 10.52
CA ALA A 126 7.37 6.05 11.98
C ALA A 126 7.89 7.35 12.60
N THR A 127 8.94 7.96 12.03
CA THR A 127 9.45 9.26 12.52
C THR A 127 8.57 10.43 12.09
N THR A 128 7.90 10.37 10.94
CA THR A 128 7.05 11.45 10.44
C THR A 128 5.63 11.47 11.02
N VAL A 129 5.15 10.35 11.54
CA VAL A 129 3.82 10.30 12.19
C VAL A 129 3.75 11.18 13.45
N GLU A 130 4.89 11.45 14.09
CA GLU A 130 4.97 12.41 15.20
C GLU A 130 4.51 13.83 14.81
N GLU A 131 4.65 14.18 13.52
CA GLU A 131 4.24 15.47 12.97
C GLU A 131 2.72 15.65 12.91
N LEU A 132 1.97 14.55 13.02
CA LEU A 132 0.51 14.56 13.11
C LEU A 132 -0.01 14.69 14.54
N ILE A 133 0.86 14.67 15.54
CA ILE A 133 0.45 14.81 16.93
C ILE A 133 0.40 16.31 17.23
N PRO A 134 -0.79 16.88 17.43
CA PRO A 134 -0.92 18.31 17.61
C PRO A 134 -0.37 18.76 18.96
N SER A 135 0.05 20.02 19.03
CA SER A 135 0.15 20.74 20.30
C SER A 135 -1.24 20.85 20.97
N TYR A 136 -1.27 21.18 22.26
CA TYR A 136 -2.54 21.39 22.97
C TYR A 136 -3.39 22.52 22.38
N GLU A 137 -2.77 23.64 21.98
CA GLU A 137 -3.47 24.79 21.42
C GLU A 137 -4.05 24.47 20.04
N PHE A 138 -3.25 23.81 19.20
CA PHE A 138 -3.66 23.42 17.86
C PHE A 138 -4.71 22.30 17.87
N GLU A 139 -4.65 21.37 18.83
CA GLU A 139 -5.67 20.35 19.06
C GLU A 139 -7.05 20.96 19.28
N ASN A 140 -7.15 22.04 20.07
CA ASN A 140 -8.43 22.71 20.30
C ASN A 140 -9.02 23.31 19.01
N ILE A 141 -8.17 23.84 18.12
CA ILE A 141 -8.59 24.31 16.80
C ILE A 141 -9.12 23.15 15.96
N MET A 142 -8.41 22.02 15.94
CA MET A 142 -8.85 20.84 15.19
C MET A 142 -10.15 20.24 15.74
N ILE A 143 -10.33 20.22 17.07
CA ILE A 143 -11.58 19.77 17.71
C ILE A 143 -12.73 20.67 17.27
N ARG A 144 -12.58 22.01 17.35
CA ARG A 144 -13.60 22.96 16.88
C ARG A 144 -13.98 22.70 15.42
N ILE A 145 -12.99 22.65 14.53
CA ILE A 145 -13.22 22.41 13.10
C ILE A 145 -13.95 21.08 12.90
N SER A 146 -13.56 20.03 13.61
CA SER A 146 -14.18 18.71 13.50
C SER A 146 -15.62 18.74 14.01
N GLN A 147 -15.89 19.34 15.17
CA GLN A 147 -17.23 19.47 15.74
C GLN A 147 -18.18 20.21 14.80
N GLU A 148 -17.72 21.30 14.17
CA GLU A 148 -18.48 22.01 13.14
C GLU A 148 -18.76 21.13 11.91
N VAL A 149 -17.75 20.38 11.42
CA VAL A 149 -17.88 19.54 10.22
C VAL A 149 -18.81 18.33 10.44
N TYR A 150 -18.81 17.80 11.66
CA TYR A 150 -19.63 16.65 12.05
C TYR A 150 -20.98 17.01 12.66
N ASP A 151 -21.20 18.29 12.97
CA ASP A 151 -22.38 18.77 13.69
C ASP A 151 -22.59 17.95 14.99
N MET A 152 -21.56 17.98 15.85
CA MET A 152 -21.57 17.26 17.13
C MET A 152 -20.86 18.02 18.25
N ASN A 153 -21.42 17.92 19.46
CA ASN A 153 -20.86 18.53 20.68
C ASN A 153 -20.08 17.51 21.55
N GLY A 154 -19.64 16.41 20.96
CA GLY A 154 -18.97 15.32 21.67
C GLY A 154 -17.47 15.52 21.82
N THR A 155 -16.85 14.69 22.66
CA THR A 155 -15.40 14.58 22.74
C THR A 155 -14.87 13.92 21.47
N LEU A 156 -13.90 14.56 20.83
CA LEU A 156 -13.22 14.05 19.65
C LEU A 156 -11.74 13.93 19.94
N ILE A 157 -11.14 12.83 19.52
CA ILE A 157 -9.69 12.73 19.45
C ILE A 157 -9.30 13.12 18.04
N THR A 158 -8.49 14.16 17.91
CA THR A 158 -8.08 14.69 16.61
C THR A 158 -6.56 14.60 16.48
N PHE A 159 -6.13 14.20 15.29
CA PHE A 159 -4.73 14.19 14.87
C PHE A 159 -4.65 14.93 13.56
N GLY A 160 -3.50 15.50 13.22
CA GLY A 160 -3.43 16.31 12.03
C GLY A 160 -2.23 17.23 11.99
N SER A 161 -2.17 17.99 10.91
CA SER A 161 -1.16 19.02 10.69
C SER A 161 -1.74 20.16 9.86
N THR A 162 -1.06 21.29 9.83
CA THR A 162 -1.59 22.52 9.25
C THR A 162 -0.57 23.24 8.37
N MET A 163 -1.10 23.94 7.38
CA MET A 163 -0.39 24.96 6.60
C MET A 163 -0.64 26.37 7.14
N ARG A 164 -1.74 26.56 7.88
CA ARG A 164 -2.26 27.87 8.26
C ARG A 164 -1.82 28.31 9.65
N TYR A 165 -1.67 27.37 10.57
CA TYR A 165 -1.34 27.63 11.97
C TYR A 165 -0.03 26.95 12.43
N PRO A 166 1.08 26.99 11.66
CA PRO A 166 2.31 26.28 12.03
C PRO A 166 2.88 26.77 13.37
N GLU A 167 2.76 28.07 13.67
CA GLU A 167 3.24 28.67 14.93
C GLU A 167 2.55 28.07 16.17
N LEU A 168 1.27 27.67 16.03
CA LEU A 168 0.53 27.02 17.10
C LEU A 168 0.90 25.53 17.22
N ASN A 169 1.54 24.94 16.22
CA ASN A 169 1.90 23.53 16.16
C ASN A 169 3.41 23.29 16.19
N PHE A 170 4.17 24.11 16.93
CA PHE A 170 5.63 24.00 17.04
C PHE A 170 6.35 24.02 15.68
N ASP A 171 5.90 24.88 14.77
CA ASP A 171 6.38 25.01 13.39
C ASP A 171 6.26 23.75 12.53
N ARG A 172 5.48 22.75 12.99
CA ARG A 172 5.21 21.53 12.24
C ARG A 172 4.20 21.83 11.14
N THR A 173 4.62 21.62 9.90
CA THR A 173 3.83 21.94 8.72
C THR A 173 3.27 20.69 8.05
N LEU A 174 2.10 20.84 7.44
CA LEU A 174 1.52 19.80 6.61
C LEU A 174 2.39 19.49 5.37
N VAL A 175 3.22 20.44 4.89
CA VAL A 175 4.18 20.19 3.80
C VAL A 175 5.18 19.12 4.19
N TYR A 176 5.77 19.24 5.38
CA TYR A 176 6.78 18.29 5.85
C TYR A 176 6.19 16.89 5.92
N PHE A 177 5.00 16.78 6.52
CA PHE A 177 4.24 15.54 6.53
C PHE A 177 3.99 15.02 5.11
N ALA A 178 3.39 15.81 4.21
CA ALA A 178 3.10 15.39 2.84
C ALA A 178 4.36 14.92 2.10
N LEU A 179 5.48 15.61 2.27
CA LEU A 179 6.75 15.29 1.61
C LEU A 179 7.32 13.96 2.08
N PHE A 180 7.50 13.78 3.38
CA PHE A 180 8.22 12.62 3.90
C PHE A 180 7.33 11.41 4.18
N TYR A 181 6.04 11.63 4.45
CA TYR A 181 5.08 10.55 4.67
C TYR A 181 4.52 9.99 3.36
N ALA A 182 4.20 10.87 2.40
CA ALA A 182 3.61 10.48 1.13
C ALA A 182 4.61 10.55 -0.02
N ILE A 183 5.11 11.74 -0.37
CA ILE A 183 5.85 11.95 -1.64
C ILE A 183 7.11 11.09 -1.71
N VAL A 184 7.96 11.07 -0.68
CA VAL A 184 9.25 10.36 -0.71
C VAL A 184 9.05 8.84 -0.76
N PRO A 185 8.33 8.19 0.17
CA PRO A 185 8.11 6.75 0.12
C PRO A 185 7.45 6.32 -1.18
N TYR A 186 6.49 7.13 -1.65
CA TYR A 186 5.84 6.90 -2.92
C TYR A 186 6.85 6.98 -4.07
N SER A 187 7.48 8.13 -4.29
CA SER A 187 8.43 8.34 -5.39
C SER A 187 9.53 7.28 -5.43
N LEU A 188 10.06 6.87 -4.28
CA LEU A 188 11.05 5.79 -4.20
C LEU A 188 10.47 4.44 -4.65
N THR A 189 9.25 4.11 -4.21
CA THR A 189 8.50 2.94 -4.69
C THR A 189 8.31 2.99 -6.22
N TYR A 190 7.97 4.14 -6.80
CA TYR A 190 7.80 4.30 -8.25
C TYR A 190 9.10 4.26 -9.02
N ALA A 191 10.17 4.85 -8.49
CA ALA A 191 11.47 4.80 -9.13
C ALA A 191 11.95 3.33 -9.20
N ALA A 192 11.82 2.60 -8.09
CA ALA A 192 12.10 1.17 -8.06
C ALA A 192 11.22 0.41 -9.07
N LEU A 193 9.91 0.65 -9.06
CA LEU A 193 8.97 0.03 -10.00
C LEU A 193 9.30 0.37 -11.46
N GLY A 194 9.60 1.61 -11.78
CA GLY A 194 9.91 2.09 -13.13
C GLY A 194 11.21 1.48 -13.66
N ILE A 195 12.24 1.37 -12.83
CA ILE A 195 13.48 0.65 -13.16
C ILE A 195 13.19 -0.83 -13.46
N LEU A 196 12.30 -1.43 -12.68
CA LEU A 196 11.94 -2.85 -12.81
C LEU A 196 10.99 -3.13 -13.99
N ILE A 197 10.09 -2.19 -14.31
CA ILE A 197 9.03 -2.28 -15.31
C ILE A 197 9.26 -1.30 -16.46
N TYR A 198 10.51 -1.03 -16.86
CA TYR A 198 10.80 -0.27 -18.11
C TYR A 198 10.14 -0.88 -19.38
N LYS A 199 9.42 -2.01 -19.26
CA LYS A 199 8.61 -2.64 -20.30
C LYS A 199 7.08 -2.47 -20.20
N SER A 200 6.52 -1.84 -19.16
CA SER A 200 5.06 -1.68 -19.03
C SER A 200 4.68 -0.35 -18.38
N VAL A 201 4.03 0.52 -19.16
CA VAL A 201 3.61 1.87 -18.76
C VAL A 201 2.30 1.85 -17.95
N LEU A 202 1.46 0.83 -18.16
CA LEU A 202 0.11 0.75 -17.61
C LEU A 202 0.05 0.77 -16.06
N PRO A 203 0.91 0.03 -15.33
CA PRO A 203 0.90 0.09 -13.86
C PRO A 203 1.16 1.51 -13.38
N LEU A 204 2.12 2.23 -13.98
CA LEU A 204 2.53 3.57 -13.58
C LEU A 204 1.36 4.57 -13.61
N ILE A 205 0.51 4.51 -14.64
CA ILE A 205 -0.64 5.41 -14.84
C ILE A 205 -1.75 5.17 -13.81
N ILE A 206 -2.11 3.90 -13.58
CA ILE A 206 -3.17 3.55 -12.61
C ILE A 206 -2.75 3.99 -11.21
N LEU A 207 -1.47 3.81 -10.93
CA LEU A 207 -0.85 4.10 -9.66
C LEU A 207 -0.64 5.61 -9.45
N SER A 208 -0.29 6.42 -10.46
CA SER A 208 -0.07 7.88 -10.28
C SER A 208 -1.34 8.70 -10.01
N SER A 209 -2.52 8.16 -10.33
CA SER A 209 -3.80 8.87 -10.20
C SER A 209 -4.10 9.32 -8.76
N PRO A 210 -4.09 8.44 -7.75
CA PRO A 210 -4.30 8.87 -6.37
C PRO A 210 -3.32 9.95 -5.92
N PHE A 211 -2.03 9.77 -6.18
CA PHE A 211 -1.02 10.76 -5.76
C PHE A 211 -1.27 12.15 -6.34
N THR A 212 -1.68 12.22 -7.60
CA THR A 212 -2.02 13.50 -8.25
C THR A 212 -3.20 14.18 -7.55
N VAL A 213 -4.23 13.43 -7.17
CA VAL A 213 -5.40 13.95 -6.45
C VAL A 213 -5.02 14.41 -5.04
N PHE A 214 -4.16 13.65 -4.34
CA PHE A 214 -3.64 14.06 -3.04
C PHE A 214 -2.85 15.37 -3.13
N LEU A 215 -1.89 15.46 -4.05
CA LEU A 215 -1.12 16.69 -4.26
C LEU A 215 -2.03 17.85 -4.64
N TYR A 216 -3.00 17.63 -5.52
CA TYR A 216 -4.00 18.62 -5.86
C TYR A 216 -4.70 19.14 -4.61
N GLY A 217 -5.27 18.26 -3.78
CA GLY A 217 -5.94 18.67 -2.53
C GLY A 217 -5.04 19.42 -1.54
N VAL A 218 -3.78 18.99 -1.39
CA VAL A 218 -2.80 19.68 -0.52
C VAL A 218 -2.51 21.09 -1.04
N PHE A 219 -2.30 21.25 -2.35
CA PHE A 219 -1.90 22.53 -2.94
C PHE A 219 -3.08 23.49 -3.14
N THR A 220 -4.27 23.00 -3.50
CA THR A 220 -5.44 23.85 -3.72
C THR A 220 -6.20 24.17 -2.45
N GLN A 221 -5.95 23.43 -1.36
CA GLN A 221 -6.69 23.54 -0.08
C GLN A 221 -8.22 23.43 -0.25
N THR A 222 -8.69 22.85 -1.36
CA THR A 222 -10.11 22.74 -1.65
C THR A 222 -10.74 21.63 -0.82
N ASP A 223 -11.95 21.89 -0.29
CA ASP A 223 -12.80 20.85 0.29
C ASP A 223 -13.03 19.74 -0.75
N LEU A 224 -12.37 18.60 -0.59
CA LEU A 224 -12.43 17.51 -1.56
C LEU A 224 -13.85 16.89 -1.64
N GLY A 225 -14.73 17.09 -0.65
CA GLY A 225 -16.14 16.69 -0.72
C GLY A 225 -16.35 15.29 -1.33
N LEU A 226 -17.14 15.22 -2.42
CA LEU A 226 -17.41 13.97 -3.15
C LEU A 226 -16.19 13.43 -3.93
N SER A 227 -15.22 14.29 -4.28
CA SER A 227 -13.99 13.89 -4.96
C SER A 227 -13.05 13.11 -4.03
N ALA A 228 -13.12 13.32 -2.70
CA ALA A 228 -12.45 12.48 -1.71
C ALA A 228 -12.94 11.03 -1.78
N LEU A 229 -14.22 10.82 -2.10
CA LEU A 229 -14.82 9.49 -2.25
C LEU A 229 -14.25 8.76 -3.47
N TRP A 230 -14.16 9.44 -4.61
CA TRP A 230 -13.51 8.91 -5.80
C TRP A 230 -12.03 8.60 -5.56
N PHE A 231 -11.32 9.53 -4.92
CA PHE A 231 -9.93 9.35 -4.52
C PHE A 231 -9.77 8.09 -3.68
N THR A 232 -10.58 7.97 -2.63
CA THR A 232 -10.64 6.81 -1.74
C THR A 232 -10.93 5.54 -2.54
N SER A 233 -11.90 5.53 -3.46
CA SER A 233 -12.19 4.37 -4.32
C SER A 233 -11.01 3.96 -5.22
N PHE A 234 -10.34 4.91 -5.89
CA PHE A 234 -9.16 4.62 -6.72
C PHE A 234 -7.99 4.09 -5.90
N LEU A 235 -7.76 4.73 -4.76
CA LEU A 235 -6.82 4.32 -3.73
C LEU A 235 -7.04 2.84 -3.32
N TRP A 236 -8.29 2.43 -3.09
CA TRP A 236 -8.64 1.06 -2.71
C TRP A 236 -8.68 0.05 -3.86
N LEU A 237 -8.83 0.52 -5.11
CA LEU A 237 -8.76 -0.32 -6.32
C LEU A 237 -7.33 -0.73 -6.66
N CYS A 238 -6.34 0.03 -6.22
CA CYS A 238 -4.94 -0.18 -6.56
C CYS A 238 -4.39 -1.55 -6.10
N PRO A 239 -4.58 -2.00 -4.85
CA PRO A 239 -4.21 -3.35 -4.42
C PRO A 239 -4.89 -4.46 -5.24
N SER A 240 -6.14 -4.25 -5.64
CA SER A 240 -6.89 -5.23 -6.47
C SER A 240 -6.28 -5.38 -7.87
N VAL A 241 -5.94 -4.26 -8.52
CA VAL A 241 -5.24 -4.29 -9.82
C VAL A 241 -3.89 -4.99 -9.68
N GLN A 242 -3.16 -4.74 -8.59
CA GLN A 242 -1.89 -5.40 -8.33
C GLN A 242 -2.04 -6.90 -8.12
N ALA A 243 -3.01 -7.34 -7.31
CA ALA A 243 -3.31 -8.75 -7.11
C ALA A 243 -3.60 -9.45 -8.45
N VAL A 244 -4.36 -8.79 -9.34
CA VAL A 244 -4.65 -9.32 -10.69
C VAL A 244 -3.40 -9.42 -11.55
N VAL A 245 -2.53 -8.40 -11.54
CA VAL A 245 -1.26 -8.41 -12.27
C VAL A 245 -0.34 -9.53 -11.74
N GLN A 246 -0.22 -9.66 -10.43
CA GLN A 246 0.55 -10.72 -9.79
C GLN A 246 0.02 -12.11 -10.13
N LEU A 247 -1.30 -12.30 -10.07
CA LEU A 247 -1.93 -13.56 -10.45
C LEU A 247 -1.62 -13.92 -11.90
N ARG A 248 -1.64 -12.95 -12.83
CA ARG A 248 -1.23 -13.18 -14.22
C ARG A 248 0.23 -13.65 -14.32
N TYR A 249 1.15 -13.02 -13.58
CA TYR A 249 2.56 -13.45 -13.56
C TYR A 249 2.73 -14.87 -13.01
N ILE A 250 2.02 -15.22 -11.93
CA ILE A 250 2.04 -16.57 -11.35
C ILE A 250 1.53 -17.61 -12.36
N ILE A 251 0.41 -17.32 -13.03
CA ILE A 251 -0.16 -18.21 -14.06
C ILE A 251 0.83 -18.37 -15.23
N GLN A 252 1.47 -17.30 -15.68
CA GLN A 252 2.46 -17.35 -16.75
C GLN A 252 3.72 -18.14 -16.35
N ALA A 253 4.22 -17.95 -15.13
CA ALA A 253 5.35 -18.70 -14.61
C ALA A 253 5.03 -20.21 -14.49
N ALA A 254 3.84 -20.56 -14.00
CA ALA A 254 3.38 -21.95 -13.92
C ALA A 254 3.29 -22.60 -15.31
N LYS A 255 2.71 -21.89 -16.30
CA LYS A 255 2.64 -22.37 -17.69
C LYS A 255 4.03 -22.60 -18.30
N THR A 256 5.00 -21.74 -18.00
CA THR A 256 6.38 -21.87 -18.51
C THR A 256 7.07 -23.09 -17.93
N ARG A 257 6.99 -23.30 -16.61
CA ARG A 257 7.54 -24.50 -15.94
C ARG A 257 6.94 -25.81 -16.43
N LEU A 258 5.63 -25.81 -16.70
CA LEU A 258 4.96 -26.98 -17.26
C LEU A 258 5.52 -27.32 -18.64
N LYS A 259 5.71 -26.32 -19.51
CA LYS A 259 6.32 -26.51 -20.84
C LYS A 259 7.74 -27.05 -20.77
N GLU A 260 8.58 -26.52 -19.87
CA GLU A 260 9.95 -27.00 -19.65
C GLU A 260 9.95 -28.48 -19.20
N THR A 261 9.05 -28.83 -18.27
CA THR A 261 8.92 -30.20 -17.79
C THR A 261 8.50 -31.15 -18.91
N THR A 262 7.51 -30.75 -19.73
CA THR A 262 7.08 -31.54 -20.90
C THR A 262 8.21 -31.71 -21.93
N GLN A 263 9.03 -30.68 -22.16
CA GLN A 263 10.18 -30.78 -23.05
C GLN A 263 11.25 -31.75 -22.53
N ILE A 264 11.56 -31.71 -21.22
CA ILE A 264 12.51 -32.63 -20.59
C ILE A 264 11.99 -34.07 -20.64
N THR A 265 10.71 -34.31 -20.33
CA THR A 265 10.11 -35.65 -20.43
C THR A 265 10.17 -36.17 -21.86
N ARG A 266 9.87 -35.35 -22.87
CA ARG A 266 9.94 -35.74 -24.29
C ARG A 266 11.37 -36.04 -24.74
N ALA A 267 12.35 -35.27 -24.28
CA ALA A 267 13.76 -35.52 -24.58
C ALA A 267 14.26 -36.85 -23.98
N THR A 268 13.76 -37.22 -22.79
CA THR A 268 14.12 -38.48 -22.12
C THR A 268 13.42 -39.70 -22.72
N THR A 269 12.18 -39.56 -23.23
CA THR A 269 11.42 -40.67 -23.83
C THR A 269 11.66 -40.88 -25.31
N THR A 270 12.31 -39.93 -26.01
CA THR A 270 12.69 -40.15 -27.41
C THR A 270 13.79 -41.22 -27.43
N PRO A 271 13.52 -42.44 -27.92
CA PRO A 271 14.52 -43.50 -27.93
C PRO A 271 15.73 -42.97 -28.69
N ARG A 272 16.91 -43.02 -28.06
CA ARG A 272 18.15 -42.65 -28.73
C ARG A 272 18.17 -43.41 -30.05
N PRO A 273 18.28 -42.73 -31.21
CA PRO A 273 18.39 -43.42 -32.49
C PRO A 273 19.47 -44.47 -32.30
N GLY A 274 19.07 -45.73 -32.46
CA GLY A 274 19.86 -46.89 -32.11
C GLY A 274 21.28 -46.63 -32.58
N ARG A 275 22.23 -46.64 -31.64
CA ARG A 275 23.64 -46.43 -31.91
C ARG A 275 24.02 -47.57 -32.86
N GLY A 276 23.85 -47.31 -34.16
CA GLY A 276 23.98 -48.29 -35.21
C GLY A 276 25.34 -48.94 -35.00
N GLY A 277 25.32 -50.23 -34.72
CA GLY A 277 26.51 -51.00 -34.46
C GLY A 277 27.49 -50.71 -35.59
N ARG A 278 28.55 -49.98 -35.27
CA ARG A 278 29.69 -49.82 -36.18
C ARG A 278 30.35 -51.19 -36.19
N GLY A 279 29.83 -52.07 -37.04
CA GLY A 279 30.37 -53.39 -37.31
C GLY A 279 31.82 -53.20 -37.70
N GLY A 280 32.71 -53.54 -36.78
CA GLY A 280 34.14 -53.60 -37.03
C GLY A 280 34.39 -54.71 -38.03
N ASN A 281 34.47 -54.35 -39.30
CA ASN A 281 34.99 -55.19 -40.35
C ASN A 281 36.52 -55.26 -40.15
N ARG A 282 36.99 -56.22 -39.34
CA ARG A 282 38.40 -56.59 -39.30
C ARG A 282 38.65 -57.53 -40.48
N GLY A 283 39.16 -56.96 -41.56
CA GLY A 283 39.78 -57.72 -42.63
C GLY A 283 41.21 -58.11 -42.23
N GLN A 284 41.51 -59.38 -42.50
CA GLN A 284 42.80 -60.02 -42.81
C GLN A 284 43.90 -60.02 -41.75
#